data_AF-A0A3Q0JK31-F1
#
_entry.id   AF-A0A3Q0JK31-F1
#
_cell.length_a   1.000
_cell.length_b   1.000
_cell.length_c   1.000
_cell.angle_alpha   90.00
_cell.angle_beta   90.00
_cell.angle_gamma   90.00
#
_symmetry.space_group_name_H-M   'P 1'
#
loop_
_entity.id
_entity.type
_entity.pdbx_description
1 polymer ?
#
loop_
_entity_poly.entity_id
_entity_poly.type
_entity_poly.pdbx_seq_one_letter_code
_entity_poly.pdbx_strand_id
1 'polypeptide(L)'
;MNYGAIGFVIGHEITHGFDDEGRQYDKDGNLVDWWAESTKEKFLVKAKCIIEQYGNYSVPEVNMTLNGINTQGENIADNGGIKEAYNAYNV
;
A
#
# COMPACT_ATOMS: atom_id res chain seq x y z
N MET A 1 10.20 -6.52 19.41
CA MET A 1 11.05 -5.63 18.59
C MET A 1 11.13 -6.08 17.14
N ASN A 2 11.53 -7.32 16.83
CA ASN A 2 11.76 -7.76 15.44
C ASN A 2 10.54 -7.61 14.51
N TYR A 3 9.35 -8.04 14.95
CA TYR A 3 8.12 -7.93 14.15
C TYR A 3 7.78 -6.48 13.77
N GLY A 4 7.88 -5.54 14.69
CA GLY A 4 7.60 -4.12 14.42
C GLY A 4 8.66 -3.41 13.56
N ALA A 5 9.81 -4.04 13.28
CA ALA A 5 10.87 -3.48 12.44
C ALA A 5 11.03 -4.31 11.16
N ILE A 6 11.77 -5.41 11.20
CA ILE A 6 12.00 -6.23 10.00
C ILE A 6 10.73 -6.95 9.55
N GLY A 7 9.83 -7.31 10.47
CA GLY A 7 8.53 -7.87 10.10
C GLY A 7 7.67 -6.88 9.32
N PHE A 8 7.67 -5.61 9.72
CA PHE A 8 7.04 -4.51 8.98
C PHE A 8 7.63 -4.37 7.58
N VAL A 9 8.97 -4.32 7.46
CA VAL A 9 9.64 -4.20 6.16
C VAL A 9 9.26 -5.37 5.25
N ILE A 10 9.33 -6.61 5.74
CA ILE A 10 8.92 -7.79 4.96
C ILE A 10 7.45 -7.67 4.49
N GLY A 11 6.55 -7.27 5.39
CA GLY A 11 5.14 -7.07 5.04
C GLY A 11 4.93 -5.94 4.02
N HIS A 12 5.70 -4.86 4.12
CA HIS A 12 5.70 -3.74 3.18
C HIS A 12 6.11 -4.21 1.77
N GLU A 13 7.24 -4.91 1.65
CA GLU A 13 7.73 -5.42 0.35
C GLU A 13 6.78 -6.46 -0.27
N ILE A 14 6.13 -7.31 0.55
CA ILE A 14 5.10 -8.24 0.05
C ILE A 14 3.89 -7.45 -0.47
N THR A 15 3.50 -6.39 0.23
CA THR A 15 2.33 -5.58 -0.13
C THR A 15 2.54 -4.82 -1.44
N HIS A 16 3.76 -4.45 -1.81
CA HIS A 16 4.06 -3.86 -3.13
C HIS A 16 3.62 -4.74 -4.30
N GLY A 17 3.64 -6.08 -4.16
CA GLY A 17 3.08 -6.98 -5.18
C GLY A 17 1.57 -6.82 -5.40
N PHE A 18 0.89 -6.06 -4.53
CA PHE A 18 -0.56 -5.87 -4.53
C PHE A 18 -0.99 -4.40 -4.40
N ASP A 19 -0.07 -3.44 -4.55
CA ASP A 19 -0.38 -2.01 -4.56
C ASP A 19 -1.02 -1.57 -5.88
N ASP A 20 -1.10 -0.26 -6.16
CA ASP A 20 -1.75 0.26 -7.36
C ASP A 20 -1.07 -0.15 -8.67
N GLU A 21 0.25 -0.36 -8.66
CA GLU A 21 1.04 -0.82 -9.80
C GLU A 21 1.25 -2.34 -9.77
N GLY A 22 1.72 -2.88 -8.65
CA GLY A 22 2.08 -4.29 -8.50
C GLY A 22 0.91 -5.23 -8.76
N ARG A 23 -0.32 -4.84 -8.39
CA ARG A 23 -1.52 -5.64 -8.68
C ARG A 23 -1.75 -5.92 -10.17
N GLN A 24 -1.10 -5.18 -11.07
CA GLN A 24 -1.25 -5.32 -12.52
C GLN A 24 -0.35 -6.42 -13.09
N TYR A 25 0.54 -6.99 -12.26
CA TYR A 25 1.47 -8.04 -12.64
C TYR A 25 1.02 -9.39 -12.08
N ASP A 26 1.05 -10.43 -12.89
CA ASP A 26 0.80 -11.80 -12.44
C ASP A 26 1.98 -12.36 -11.63
N LYS A 27 1.83 -13.61 -11.17
CA LYS A 27 2.85 -14.31 -10.36
C LYS A 27 4.22 -14.47 -11.05
N ASP A 28 4.27 -14.36 -12.37
CA ASP A 28 5.48 -14.52 -13.17
C ASP A 28 6.06 -13.15 -13.60
N GLY A 29 5.42 -12.04 -13.18
CA GLY A 29 5.84 -10.68 -13.49
C GLY A 29 5.32 -10.16 -14.83
N ASN A 30 4.29 -10.77 -15.42
CA ASN A 30 3.71 -10.29 -16.67
C ASN A 30 2.59 -9.28 -16.40
N LEU A 31 2.54 -8.19 -17.18
CA LEU A 31 1.46 -7.22 -17.14
C LEU A 31 0.17 -7.83 -17.71
N VAL A 32 -0.70 -8.32 -16.83
CA VAL A 32 -1.95 -9.01 -17.17
C VAL A 32 -3.01 -8.64 -16.14
N ASP A 33 -4.22 -8.26 -16.60
CA ASP A 33 -5.34 -8.04 -15.67
C ASP A 33 -5.88 -9.39 -15.18
N TRP A 34 -5.38 -9.85 -14.05
CA TRP A 34 -5.75 -11.13 -13.43
C TRP A 34 -6.84 -10.98 -12.36
N TRP A 35 -7.36 -9.78 -12.15
CA TRP A 35 -8.41 -9.51 -11.16
C TRP A 35 -9.80 -9.62 -11.79
N ALA A 36 -10.75 -10.17 -11.03
CA ALA A 36 -12.15 -9.98 -11.35
C ALA A 36 -12.51 -8.49 -11.28
N GLU A 37 -13.37 -8.02 -12.19
CA GLU A 37 -13.78 -6.61 -12.27
C GLU A 37 -14.29 -6.07 -10.92
N SER A 38 -15.15 -6.83 -10.24
CA SER A 38 -15.67 -6.45 -8.92
C SER A 38 -14.60 -6.31 -7.82
N THR A 39 -13.48 -7.04 -7.91
CA THR A 39 -12.35 -6.90 -6.99
C THR A 39 -11.59 -5.60 -7.28
N LYS A 40 -11.38 -5.30 -8.57
CA LYS A 40 -10.69 -4.09 -9.04
C LYS A 40 -11.43 -2.83 -8.59
N GLU A 41 -12.75 -2.80 -8.75
CA GLU A 41 -13.59 -1.69 -8.28
C GLU A 41 -13.46 -1.47 -6.76
N LYS A 42 -13.55 -2.53 -5.96
CA LYS A 42 -13.41 -2.45 -4.50
C LYS A 42 -12.03 -1.97 -4.06
N PHE A 43 -10.99 -2.36 -4.78
CA PHE A 43 -9.65 -1.87 -4.52
C PHE A 43 -9.52 -0.39 -4.81
N LEU A 44 -10.01 0.09 -5.96
CA LEU A 44 -9.96 1.51 -6.30
C LEU A 44 -10.68 2.37 -5.25
N VAL A 45 -11.82 1.89 -4.71
CA VAL A 45 -12.52 2.57 -3.61
C VAL A 45 -11.65 2.65 -2.34
N LYS A 46 -10.93 1.57 -2.00
CA LYS A 46 -10.04 1.55 -0.83
C LYS A 46 -8.78 2.40 -1.03
N ALA A 47 -8.16 2.32 -2.20
CA ALA A 47 -6.99 3.13 -2.57
C ALA A 47 -7.33 4.62 -2.53
N LYS A 48 -8.53 5.01 -2.99
CA LYS A 48 -9.02 6.39 -2.90
C LYS A 48 -9.03 6.93 -1.46
N CYS A 49 -9.38 6.11 -0.47
CA CYS A 49 -9.31 6.50 0.94
C CYS A 49 -7.88 6.87 1.37
N ILE A 50 -6.88 6.08 0.93
CA ILE A 50 -5.47 6.36 1.20
C ILE A 50 -5.01 7.63 0.48
N ILE A 51 -5.38 7.81 -0.79
CA ILE A 51 -5.07 9.03 -1.54
C ILE A 51 -5.62 10.28 -0.83
N GLU A 52 -6.89 10.24 -0.41
CA GLU A 52 -7.55 11.35 0.25
C GLU A 52 -6.97 11.63 1.64
N GLN A 53 -6.65 10.59 2.41
CA GLN A 53 -6.00 10.74 3.71
C GLN A 53 -4.65 11.43 3.54
N TYR A 54 -3.78 10.89 2.69
CA TYR A 54 -2.41 11.38 2.59
C TYR A 54 -2.32 12.71 1.84
N GLY A 55 -3.21 12.97 0.88
CA GLY A 55 -3.33 14.25 0.20
C GLY A 55 -3.73 15.41 1.12
N ASN A 56 -4.21 15.13 2.34
CA ASN A 56 -4.54 16.14 3.34
C ASN A 56 -3.40 16.42 4.34
N TYR A 57 -2.24 15.75 4.22
CA TYR A 57 -1.07 16.07 5.03
C TYR A 57 -0.27 17.22 4.42
N SER A 58 -0.08 18.27 5.21
CA SER A 58 0.82 19.38 4.89
C SER A 58 2.05 19.33 5.78
N VAL A 59 3.21 19.62 5.20
CA VAL A 59 4.53 19.68 5.84
C VAL A 59 4.95 21.16 5.91
N PRO A 60 4.66 21.86 7.02
CA PRO A 60 4.87 23.31 7.11
C PRO A 60 6.32 23.75 6.91
N GLU A 61 7.28 22.91 7.30
CA GLU A 61 8.72 23.18 7.25
C GLU A 61 9.22 23.40 5.82
N VAL A 62 8.56 22.78 4.85
CA VAL A 62 8.88 22.91 3.41
C VAL A 62 7.74 23.54 2.61
N ASN A 63 6.65 23.96 3.27
CA ASN A 63 5.45 24.51 2.64
C ASN A 63 4.91 23.62 1.50
N MET A 64 4.84 22.32 1.73
CA MET A 64 4.35 21.34 0.76
C MET A 64 3.19 20.55 1.33
N THR A 65 2.22 20.24 0.49
CA THR A 65 1.18 19.23 0.76
C THR A 65 1.57 17.96 0.03
N LEU A 66 1.45 16.81 0.69
CA LEU A 66 1.77 15.53 0.08
C LEU A 66 0.85 15.27 -1.11
N ASN A 67 1.40 14.68 -2.17
CA ASN A 67 0.58 14.22 -3.30
C ASN A 67 0.16 12.77 -3.04
N GLY A 68 -1.06 12.61 -2.50
CA GLY A 68 -1.61 11.31 -2.15
C GLY A 68 -1.72 10.32 -3.32
N ILE A 69 -1.81 10.79 -4.57
CA ILE A 69 -1.81 9.92 -5.76
C ILE A 69 -0.40 9.37 -6.00
N ASN A 70 0.61 10.24 -5.97
CA ASN A 70 1.99 9.83 -6.24
C ASN A 70 2.56 8.92 -5.14
N THR A 71 2.12 9.09 -3.89
CA THR A 71 2.61 8.31 -2.75
C THR A 71 1.76 7.07 -2.46
N GLN A 72 0.69 6.81 -3.23
CA GLN A 72 -0.30 5.81 -2.84
C GLN A 72 0.28 4.40 -2.72
N GLY A 73 1.22 4.00 -3.59
CA GLY A 73 1.85 2.69 -3.56
C GLY A 73 2.58 2.43 -2.24
N GLU A 74 3.50 3.33 -1.89
CA GLU A 74 4.22 3.32 -0.60
C GLU A 74 3.25 3.37 0.59
N ASN A 75 2.22 4.22 0.54
CA ASN A 75 1.25 4.34 1.64
C ASN A 75 0.42 3.06 1.80
N ILE A 76 0.04 2.39 0.71
CA ILE A 76 -0.62 1.08 0.75
C ILE A 76 0.33 0.06 1.37
N ALA A 77 1.59 0.03 0.94
CA ALA A 77 2.61 -0.87 1.43
C ALA A 77 2.90 -0.68 2.94
N ASP A 78 3.00 0.56 3.42
CA ASP A 78 3.18 0.87 4.84
C ASP A 78 2.00 0.39 5.69
N ASN A 79 0.76 0.67 5.26
CA ASN A 79 -0.43 0.28 6.00
C ASN A 79 -0.64 -1.24 5.98
N GLY A 80 -0.33 -1.91 4.86
CA GLY A 80 -0.33 -3.36 4.76
C GLY A 80 0.76 -4.00 5.62
N GLY A 81 2.00 -3.51 5.48
CA GLY A 81 3.16 -4.04 6.18
C GLY A 81 3.03 -4.00 7.69
N ILE A 82 2.54 -2.90 8.26
CA ILE A 82 2.35 -2.81 9.72
C ILE A 82 1.22 -3.72 10.21
N LYS A 83 0.15 -3.85 9.42
CA LYS A 83 -0.97 -4.73 9.75
C LYS A 83 -0.53 -6.20 9.73
N GLU A 84 0.17 -6.64 8.69
CA GLU A 84 0.63 -8.02 8.59
C GLU A 84 1.69 -8.34 9.65
N ALA A 85 2.62 -7.41 9.92
CA ALA A 85 3.59 -7.56 11.00
C ALA A 85 2.94 -7.69 12.38
N TYR A 86 1.91 -6.89 12.66
CA TYR A 86 1.17 -6.96 13.91
C TYR A 86 0.38 -8.27 14.03
N ASN A 87 -0.30 -8.71 12.97
CA ASN A 87 -1.00 -9.98 12.95
C ASN A 87 -0.05 -11.15 13.22
N ALA A 88 1.10 -11.18 12.53
CA ALA A 88 2.09 -12.25 12.67
C ALA A 88 2.74 -12.29 14.07
N TYR A 89 2.85 -11.15 14.75
CA TYR A 89 3.34 -11.09 16.13
C TYR A 89 2.36 -11.70 17.14
N ASN A 90 1.05 -11.56 16.89
CA ASN A 90 -0.01 -11.99 17.81
C ASN A 90 -0.48 -13.45 17.59
N VAL A 91 0.24 -14.21 16.76
CA VAL A 91 0.00 -15.65 16.54
C VAL A 91 0.59 -16.48 17.68
#